data_AF-A0A2P6N544-F1
#
_entry.id   AF-A0A2P6N544-F1
#
_cell.length_a   1.000
_cell.length_b   1.000
_cell.length_c   1.000
_cell.angle_alpha   90.00
_cell.angle_beta   90.00
_cell.angle_gamma   90.00
#
_symmetry.space_group_name_H-M   'P 1'
#
loop_
_entity.id
_entity.type
_entity.pdbx_description
1 polymer ?
#
loop_
_entity_poly.entity_id
_entity_poly.type
_entity_poly.pdbx_seq_one_letter_code
_entity_poly.pdbx_strand_id
1 'polypeptide(L)'
;MLLLCYTIKLLSQGTNGRLSSEFRAAEARCPEPWSDNKVVVYPSTTIVCSILAIICLLFALIIGIRYNTVRVFNRRFYTRNTTINGLWIFSYFLAGVSASLLTVHHALREETVKTYEEVYFLIYYIITGIQAASLAASINMQRKFKNAAPASAQTTSPTEPLIPSGSPRPSTGNKFGISDLIIILFLIVYLVIFLVYTLVDGRNMYIAFTVVYAVQRSLVPLFILLLILTPSSQERTISIKSKAFIGVAALFHLPLALPVVVWTYFIRGSCIIWIANGTDLMILPYILSYLFLFLFIRSEYIRNMEQCIWDTVTQIQDNFDFRKFT
;
A
#
# COMPACT_ATOMS: atom_id res chain seq x y z
N MET A 1 4.92 -4.08 -18.87
CA MET A 1 4.92 -3.56 -20.26
C MET A 1 4.15 -4.46 -21.23
N LEU A 2 4.46 -5.76 -21.35
CA LEU A 2 3.72 -6.69 -22.22
C LEU A 2 2.21 -6.81 -21.88
N LEU A 3 1.86 -6.91 -20.60
CA LEU A 3 0.47 -6.94 -20.16
C LEU A 3 -0.28 -5.64 -20.51
N LEU A 4 0.42 -4.49 -20.46
CA LEU A 4 -0.10 -3.16 -20.77
C LEU A 4 -0.33 -3.00 -22.29
N CYS A 5 0.62 -3.44 -23.12
CA CYS A 5 0.47 -3.43 -24.57
C CYS A 5 -0.65 -4.37 -25.04
N TYR A 6 -0.80 -5.52 -24.37
CA TYR A 6 -1.87 -6.48 -24.67
C TYR A 6 -3.26 -5.95 -24.26
N THR A 7 -3.37 -5.29 -23.11
CA THR A 7 -4.62 -4.60 -22.69
C THR A 7 -4.99 -3.46 -23.64
N ILE A 8 -4.03 -2.65 -24.09
CA ILE A 8 -4.26 -1.59 -25.08
C ILE A 8 -4.75 -2.18 -26.41
N LYS A 9 -4.14 -3.26 -26.88
CA LYS A 9 -4.54 -3.92 -28.14
C LYS A 9 -5.95 -4.50 -28.08
N LEU A 10 -6.34 -5.11 -26.96
CA LEU A 10 -7.69 -5.65 -26.76
C LEU A 10 -8.75 -4.56 -26.57
N LEU A 11 -8.44 -3.52 -25.79
CA LEU A 11 -9.29 -2.35 -25.65
C LEU A 11 -9.46 -1.61 -27.00
N SER A 12 -8.48 -1.70 -27.90
CA SER A 12 -8.54 -1.17 -29.26
C SER A 12 -9.43 -1.99 -30.22
N GLN A 13 -9.83 -3.22 -29.89
CA GLN A 13 -10.62 -4.07 -30.79
C GLN A 13 -12.13 -4.11 -30.47
N GLY A 14 -12.57 -3.60 -29.30
CA GLY A 14 -13.92 -3.91 -28.79
C GLY A 14 -15.03 -2.84 -28.73
N THR A 15 -14.89 -1.57 -29.15
CA THR A 15 -15.77 -0.53 -28.57
C THR A 15 -16.49 0.42 -29.56
N ASN A 16 -17.64 0.01 -30.09
CA ASN A 16 -18.72 0.92 -30.54
C ASN A 16 -19.82 0.89 -29.47
N GLY A 17 -19.81 1.79 -28.48
CA GLY A 17 -20.91 2.03 -27.50
C GLY A 17 -21.40 0.86 -26.63
N ARG A 18 -20.96 -0.38 -26.90
CA ARG A 18 -21.46 -1.64 -26.35
C ARG A 18 -20.74 -2.12 -25.10
N LEU A 19 -19.70 -1.40 -24.65
CA LEU A 19 -18.84 -1.92 -23.58
C LEU A 19 -19.55 -2.04 -22.24
N SER A 20 -20.36 -1.05 -21.82
CA SER A 20 -21.09 -1.17 -20.55
C SER A 20 -22.13 -2.29 -20.58
N SER A 21 -22.79 -2.53 -21.73
CA SER A 21 -23.78 -3.61 -21.88
C SER A 21 -23.14 -5.00 -22.07
N GLU A 22 -22.00 -5.10 -22.78
CA GLU A 22 -21.30 -6.38 -22.99
C GLU A 22 -20.40 -6.77 -21.80
N PHE A 23 -19.98 -5.82 -20.96
CA PHE A 23 -19.42 -6.13 -19.65
C PHE A 23 -20.49 -6.72 -18.73
N ARG A 24 -21.71 -6.15 -18.71
CA ARG A 24 -22.85 -6.68 -17.96
C ARG A 24 -23.30 -8.07 -18.44
N ALA A 25 -23.27 -8.33 -19.75
CA ALA A 25 -23.71 -9.61 -20.32
C ALA A 25 -22.69 -10.76 -20.13
N ALA A 26 -21.43 -10.44 -19.81
CA ALA A 26 -20.34 -11.43 -19.74
C ALA A 26 -19.94 -11.82 -18.31
N GLU A 27 -20.60 -11.25 -17.31
CA GLU A 27 -20.54 -11.73 -15.93
C GLU A 27 -21.39 -13.00 -15.87
N ALA A 28 -20.79 -14.18 -16.14
CA ALA A 28 -21.55 -15.42 -16.01
C ALA A 28 -22.05 -15.53 -14.58
N ARG A 29 -23.36 -15.70 -14.46
CA ARG A 29 -24.00 -16.04 -13.20
C ARG A 29 -23.46 -17.41 -12.81
N CYS A 30 -22.62 -17.45 -11.78
CA CYS A 30 -22.43 -18.70 -11.06
C CYS A 30 -23.80 -19.20 -10.61
N PRO A 31 -24.01 -20.54 -10.60
CA PRO A 31 -25.29 -21.10 -10.21
C PRO A 31 -25.72 -20.42 -8.91
N GLU A 32 -26.85 -19.72 -8.94
CA GLU A 32 -27.33 -18.91 -7.82
C GLU A 32 -27.32 -19.81 -6.57
N PRO A 33 -26.45 -19.57 -5.59
CA PRO A 33 -26.39 -20.43 -4.43
C PRO A 33 -27.62 -20.13 -3.58
N TRP A 34 -28.59 -21.05 -3.68
CA TRP A 34 -29.52 -21.43 -2.61
C TRP A 34 -30.13 -20.25 -1.84
N SER A 35 -31.04 -19.51 -2.47
CA SER A 35 -32.28 -19.00 -1.84
C SER A 35 -32.85 -17.87 -2.68
N ASP A 36 -34.17 -17.75 -2.71
CA ASP A 36 -34.94 -16.57 -3.13
C ASP A 36 -34.60 -15.28 -2.33
N ASN A 37 -33.46 -15.21 -1.64
CA ASN A 37 -33.00 -14.04 -0.92
C ASN A 37 -32.53 -12.96 -1.92
N LYS A 38 -33.51 -12.18 -2.40
CA LYS A 38 -33.35 -10.96 -3.22
C LYS A 38 -32.57 -9.83 -2.53
N VAL A 39 -31.83 -10.09 -1.46
CA VAL A 39 -31.23 -9.06 -0.59
C VAL A 39 -29.80 -8.70 -1.03
N VAL A 40 -29.00 -9.67 -1.48
CA VAL A 40 -27.58 -9.45 -1.88
C VAL A 40 -27.29 -10.13 -3.21
N VAL A 41 -26.77 -9.40 -4.18
CA VAL A 41 -26.54 -9.90 -5.56
C VAL A 41 -25.29 -10.78 -5.64
N TYR A 42 -24.19 -10.38 -4.97
CA TYR A 42 -22.92 -11.11 -5.00
C TYR A 42 -22.41 -11.40 -3.57
N PRO A 43 -22.97 -12.40 -2.87
CA PRO A 43 -22.69 -12.62 -1.45
C PRO A 43 -21.23 -13.01 -1.18
N SER A 44 -20.61 -13.83 -2.03
CA SER A 44 -19.20 -14.24 -1.87
C SER A 44 -18.27 -13.03 -1.94
N THR A 45 -18.37 -12.23 -3.00
CA THR A 45 -17.55 -11.03 -3.23
C THR A 45 -17.77 -10.00 -2.13
N THR A 46 -19.02 -9.80 -1.72
CA THR A 46 -19.37 -8.90 -0.61
C THR A 46 -18.70 -9.33 0.69
N ILE A 47 -18.71 -10.63 1.03
CA ILE A 47 -18.05 -11.17 2.22
C ILE A 47 -16.53 -10.98 2.13
N VAL A 48 -15.91 -11.32 1.00
CA VAL A 48 -14.45 -11.20 0.82
C VAL A 48 -14.00 -9.73 0.91
N CYS A 49 -14.71 -8.81 0.26
CA CYS A 49 -14.45 -7.37 0.38
C CYS A 49 -14.63 -6.86 1.81
N SER A 50 -15.64 -7.36 2.53
CA SER A 50 -15.89 -6.99 3.93
C SER A 50 -14.75 -7.43 4.83
N ILE A 51 -14.27 -8.67 4.66
CA ILE A 51 -13.10 -9.19 5.38
C ILE A 51 -11.87 -8.34 5.09
N LEU A 52 -11.62 -8.01 3.81
CA LEU A 52 -10.50 -7.14 3.43
C LEU A 52 -10.60 -5.76 4.10
N ALA A 53 -11.80 -5.15 4.11
CA ALA A 53 -12.04 -3.86 4.75
C ALA A 53 -11.72 -3.90 6.24
N ILE A 54 -12.29 -4.89 6.95
CA ILE A 54 -12.08 -5.09 8.38
C ILE A 54 -10.59 -5.31 8.69
N ILE A 55 -9.90 -6.19 7.95
CA ILE A 55 -8.48 -6.45 8.13
C ILE A 55 -7.65 -5.18 7.95
N CYS A 56 -7.90 -4.41 6.88
CA CYS A 56 -7.15 -3.18 6.63
C CYS A 56 -7.36 -2.13 7.71
N LEU A 57 -8.60 -1.93 8.17
CA LEU A 57 -8.92 -0.99 9.24
C LEU A 57 -8.33 -1.44 10.59
N LEU A 58 -8.39 -2.73 10.90
CA LEU A 58 -7.75 -3.28 12.10
C LEU A 58 -6.23 -3.11 12.06
N PHE A 59 -5.59 -3.35 10.92
CA PHE A 59 -4.15 -3.10 10.77
C PHE A 59 -3.80 -1.62 10.90
N ALA A 60 -4.58 -0.71 10.30
CA ALA A 60 -4.40 0.73 10.50
C ALA A 60 -4.46 1.09 11.99
N LEU A 61 -5.46 0.58 12.71
CA LEU A 61 -5.63 0.80 14.14
C LEU A 61 -4.46 0.22 14.96
N ILE A 62 -4.04 -1.01 14.67
CA ILE A 62 -2.93 -1.66 15.37
C ILE A 62 -1.63 -0.89 15.14
N ILE A 63 -1.32 -0.48 13.91
CA ILE A 63 -0.13 0.32 13.60
C ILE A 63 -0.19 1.64 14.38
N GLY A 64 -1.35 2.30 14.40
CA GLY A 64 -1.58 3.56 15.11
C GLY A 64 -1.38 3.46 16.62
N ILE A 65 -1.90 2.42 17.26
CA ILE A 65 -1.84 2.25 18.72
C ILE A 65 -0.51 1.65 19.16
N ARG A 66 -0.02 0.62 18.47
CA ARG A 66 1.12 -0.18 18.94
C ARG A 66 2.45 0.25 18.35
N TYR A 67 2.50 0.65 17.08
CA TYR A 67 3.78 0.84 16.39
C TYR A 67 4.28 2.29 16.39
N ASN A 68 3.45 3.25 16.84
CA ASN A 68 3.84 4.66 16.99
C ASN A 68 4.63 4.97 18.26
N THR A 69 4.60 4.11 19.27
CA THR A 69 5.24 4.37 20.56
C THR A 69 6.15 3.21 20.96
N VAL A 70 7.36 3.51 21.41
CA VAL A 70 8.25 2.53 22.04
C VAL A 70 8.20 2.75 23.56
N ARG A 71 8.16 1.66 24.33
CA ARG A 71 8.28 1.72 25.80
C ARG A 71 9.68 1.33 26.22
N VAL A 72 10.38 2.24 26.90
CA VAL A 72 11.69 1.98 27.52
C VAL A 72 11.58 2.35 29.00
N PHE A 73 11.92 1.42 29.90
CA PHE A 73 11.79 1.60 31.37
C PHE A 73 10.41 2.14 31.82
N ASN A 74 9.33 1.54 31.29
CA ASN A 74 7.94 1.94 31.57
C ASN A 74 7.56 3.38 31.14
N ARG A 75 8.45 4.12 30.45
CA ARG A 75 8.13 5.41 29.82
C ARG A 75 7.88 5.21 28.33
N ARG A 76 6.87 5.91 27.79
CA ARG A 76 6.57 5.91 26.36
C ARG A 76 7.37 7.00 25.68
N PHE A 77 8.13 6.62 24.66
CA PHE A 77 8.83 7.53 23.77
C PHE A 77 8.16 7.49 22.40
N TYR A 78 7.80 8.66 21.89
CA TYR A 78 7.39 8.80 20.49
C TYR A 78 8.65 8.74 19.65
N THR A 79 8.75 7.72 18.81
CA THR A 79 9.91 7.61 17.94
C THR A 79 9.87 8.70 16.89
N ARG A 80 11.04 9.16 16.44
CA ARG A 80 11.16 10.08 15.30
C ARG A 80 10.57 9.50 14.00
N ASN A 81 10.23 8.21 14.00
CA ASN A 81 9.56 7.46 12.92
C ASN A 81 8.03 7.64 12.87
N THR A 82 7.45 8.50 13.73
CA THR A 82 6.00 8.74 13.76
C THR A 82 5.44 9.15 12.39
N THR A 83 6.21 9.91 11.59
CA THR A 83 5.83 10.30 10.21
C THR A 83 5.75 9.11 9.24
N ILE A 84 6.66 8.15 9.36
CA ILE A 84 6.70 6.95 8.50
C ILE A 84 5.47 6.08 8.79
N ASN A 85 5.18 5.83 10.06
CA ASN A 85 4.02 5.05 10.46
C ASN A 85 2.70 5.75 10.12
N GLY A 86 2.66 7.09 10.16
CA GLY A 86 1.50 7.88 9.74
C GLY A 86 1.07 7.57 8.30
N LEU A 87 2.02 7.49 7.36
CA LEU A 87 1.71 7.12 5.97
C LEU A 87 1.26 5.67 5.83
N TRP A 88 1.82 4.74 6.59
CA TRP A 88 1.34 3.35 6.62
C TRP A 88 -0.10 3.27 7.11
N ILE A 89 -0.42 3.93 8.23
CA ILE A 89 -1.79 4.00 8.79
C ILE A 89 -2.74 4.57 7.75
N PHE A 90 -2.37 5.69 7.12
CA PHE A 90 -3.18 6.32 6.09
C PHE A 90 -3.40 5.41 4.87
N SER A 91 -2.37 4.69 4.43
CA SER A 91 -2.47 3.73 3.31
C SER A 91 -3.43 2.58 3.63
N TYR A 92 -3.32 1.99 4.82
CA TYR A 92 -4.23 0.93 5.28
C TYR A 92 -5.66 1.44 5.47
N PHE A 93 -5.83 2.65 6.00
CA PHE A 93 -7.14 3.28 6.14
C PHE A 93 -7.81 3.45 4.78
N LEU A 94 -7.12 4.04 3.79
CA LEU A 94 -7.67 4.21 2.44
C LEU A 94 -7.95 2.87 1.75
N ALA A 95 -7.13 1.84 1.99
CA ALA A 95 -7.40 0.49 1.50
C ALA A 95 -8.67 -0.10 2.12
N GLY A 96 -8.87 0.12 3.42
CA GLY A 96 -10.09 -0.25 4.14
C GLY A 96 -11.33 0.44 3.58
N VAL A 97 -11.28 1.77 3.40
CA VAL A 97 -12.37 2.55 2.80
C VAL A 97 -12.68 2.09 1.37
N SER A 98 -11.65 1.84 0.55
CA SER A 98 -11.83 1.32 -0.81
C SER A 98 -12.50 -0.05 -0.82
N ALA A 99 -12.14 -0.93 0.12
CA ALA A 99 -12.75 -2.24 0.25
C ALA A 99 -14.19 -2.16 0.78
N SER A 100 -14.48 -1.24 1.72
CA SER A 100 -15.85 -0.95 2.18
C SER A 100 -16.74 -0.45 1.05
N LEU A 101 -16.21 0.42 0.17
CA LEU A 101 -16.90 0.82 -1.04
C LEU A 101 -17.23 -0.40 -1.90
N LEU A 102 -16.27 -1.30 -2.15
CA LEU A 102 -16.50 -2.51 -2.95
C LEU A 102 -17.55 -3.42 -2.33
N THR A 103 -17.54 -3.56 -1.00
CA THR A 103 -18.60 -4.27 -0.27
C THR A 103 -19.97 -3.66 -0.56
N VAL A 104 -20.12 -2.34 -0.45
CA VAL A 104 -21.40 -1.67 -0.70
C VAL A 104 -21.83 -1.87 -2.15
N HIS A 105 -20.91 -1.69 -3.10
CA HIS A 105 -21.20 -1.86 -4.53
C HIS A 105 -21.72 -3.26 -4.86
N HIS A 106 -21.06 -4.31 -4.36
CA HIS A 106 -21.47 -5.70 -4.60
C HIS A 106 -22.68 -6.14 -3.75
N ALA A 107 -23.00 -5.43 -2.68
CA ALA A 107 -24.19 -5.67 -1.86
C ALA A 107 -25.47 -5.04 -2.46
N LEU A 108 -25.34 -3.92 -3.18
CA LEU A 108 -26.49 -3.19 -3.74
C LEU A 108 -27.13 -3.94 -4.92
N ARG A 109 -28.45 -3.77 -5.07
CA ARG A 109 -29.21 -4.29 -6.22
C ARG A 109 -28.85 -3.56 -7.51
N GLU A 110 -28.91 -4.27 -8.64
CA GLU A 110 -28.51 -3.77 -9.96
C GLU A 110 -29.20 -2.44 -10.36
N GLU A 111 -30.47 -2.27 -10.01
CA GLU A 111 -31.23 -1.04 -10.28
C GLU A 111 -30.67 0.17 -9.51
N THR A 112 -30.36 0.00 -8.22
CA THR A 112 -29.77 1.05 -7.39
C THR A 112 -28.34 1.35 -7.80
N VAL A 113 -27.57 0.32 -8.19
CA VAL A 113 -26.20 0.47 -8.66
C VAL A 113 -26.14 1.37 -9.88
N LYS A 114 -27.03 1.20 -10.87
CA LYS A 114 -27.07 2.03 -12.09
C LYS A 114 -27.20 3.52 -11.79
N THR A 115 -27.93 3.90 -10.75
CA THR A 115 -28.13 5.31 -10.37
C THR A 115 -26.88 5.95 -9.75
N TYR A 116 -26.04 5.16 -9.07
CA TYR A 116 -24.87 5.67 -8.34
C TYR A 116 -23.53 5.18 -8.90
N GLU A 117 -23.54 4.46 -10.02
CA GLU A 117 -22.38 3.77 -10.60
C GLU A 117 -21.24 4.74 -10.87
N GLU A 118 -21.54 5.90 -11.48
CA GLU A 118 -20.56 6.92 -11.85
C GLU A 118 -19.91 7.56 -10.61
N VAL A 119 -20.72 7.93 -9.63
CA VAL A 119 -20.23 8.53 -8.36
C VAL A 119 -19.38 7.52 -7.60
N TYR A 120 -19.83 6.27 -7.55
CA TYR A 120 -19.12 5.18 -6.90
C TYR A 120 -17.75 4.93 -7.58
N PHE A 121 -17.75 4.83 -8.91
CA PHE A 121 -16.54 4.70 -9.72
C PHE A 121 -15.59 5.85 -9.40
N LEU A 122 -16.09 7.09 -9.41
CA LEU A 122 -15.28 8.27 -9.18
C LEU A 122 -14.59 8.27 -7.81
N ILE A 123 -15.36 8.02 -6.75
CA ILE A 123 -14.82 7.97 -5.38
C ILE A 123 -13.81 6.82 -5.26
N TYR A 124 -14.13 5.64 -5.79
CA TYR A 124 -13.26 4.47 -5.73
C TYR A 124 -11.89 4.73 -6.39
N TYR A 125 -11.88 5.30 -7.61
CA TYR A 125 -10.62 5.56 -8.32
C TYR A 125 -9.80 6.68 -7.68
N ILE A 126 -10.42 7.73 -7.15
CA ILE A 126 -9.68 8.76 -6.40
C ILE A 126 -8.99 8.15 -5.18
N ILE A 127 -9.75 7.42 -4.34
CA ILE A 127 -9.22 6.85 -3.10
C ILE A 127 -8.10 5.86 -3.42
N THR A 128 -8.28 5.00 -4.41
CA THR A 128 -7.27 4.01 -4.80
C THR A 128 -5.99 4.62 -5.37
N GLY A 129 -6.08 5.73 -6.13
CA GLY A 129 -4.92 6.47 -6.60
C GLY A 129 -4.14 7.13 -5.47
N ILE A 130 -4.83 7.77 -4.53
CA ILE A 130 -4.22 8.36 -3.32
C ILE A 130 -3.58 7.24 -2.47
N GLN A 131 -4.26 6.11 -2.34
CA GLN A 131 -3.78 4.94 -1.59
C GLN A 131 -2.51 4.34 -2.18
N ALA A 132 -2.39 4.29 -3.52
CA ALA A 132 -1.18 3.84 -4.19
C ALA A 132 -0.01 4.80 -3.97
N ALA A 133 -0.27 6.11 -4.06
CA ALA A 133 0.74 7.14 -3.83
C ALA A 133 1.22 7.17 -2.36
N SER A 134 0.31 7.05 -1.39
CA SER A 134 0.65 7.00 0.03
C SER A 134 1.44 5.75 0.40
N LEU A 135 1.11 4.59 -0.19
CA LEU A 135 1.85 3.35 -0.02
C LEU A 135 3.25 3.44 -0.65
N ALA A 136 3.38 3.99 -1.86
CA ALA A 136 4.69 4.23 -2.47
C ALA A 136 5.55 5.18 -1.63
N ALA A 137 4.93 6.23 -1.08
CA ALA A 137 5.59 7.19 -0.20
C ALA A 137 6.04 6.56 1.13
N SER A 138 5.22 5.71 1.76
CA SER A 138 5.58 5.03 3.00
C SER A 138 6.79 4.10 2.81
N ILE A 139 6.84 3.36 1.71
CA ILE A 139 7.96 2.48 1.35
C ILE A 139 9.22 3.30 1.05
N ASN A 140 9.10 4.38 0.28
CA ASN A 140 10.23 5.25 -0.04
C ASN A 140 10.76 5.97 1.21
N MET A 141 9.90 6.40 2.14
CA MET A 141 10.32 6.96 3.42
C MET A 141 11.05 5.92 4.28
N GLN A 142 10.57 4.68 4.33
CA GLN A 142 11.27 3.59 5.00
C GLN A 142 12.68 3.38 4.42
N ARG A 143 12.81 3.41 3.09
CA ARG A 143 14.11 3.33 2.41
C ARG A 143 15.04 4.49 2.81
N LYS A 144 14.55 5.72 2.76
CA LYS A 144 15.34 6.92 3.09
C LYS A 144 15.78 6.94 4.55
N PHE A 145 14.88 6.55 5.46
CA PHE A 145 15.19 6.46 6.88
C PHE A 145 16.37 5.51 7.14
N LYS A 146 16.43 4.38 6.43
CA LYS A 146 17.53 3.43 6.56
C LYS A 146 18.84 3.94 5.95
N ASN A 147 18.76 4.70 4.87
CA ASN A 147 19.96 5.28 4.23
C ASN A 147 20.50 6.52 4.97
N ALA A 148 19.66 7.23 5.73
CA ALA A 148 20.03 8.48 6.42
C ALA A 148 20.63 8.29 7.81
N ALA A 149 20.71 7.06 8.32
CA ALA A 149 21.29 6.82 9.64
C ALA A 149 22.79 7.19 9.65
N PRO A 150 23.24 8.09 10.55
CA PRO A 150 24.60 8.61 10.51
C PRO A 150 25.62 7.50 10.79
N ALA A 151 26.68 7.46 10.00
CA ALA A 151 27.86 6.60 10.17
C ALA A 151 28.69 6.92 11.44
N SER A 152 28.17 7.75 12.34
CA SER A 152 28.92 8.35 13.44
C SER A 152 29.11 7.46 14.67
N ALA A 153 28.84 6.15 14.58
CA ALA A 153 28.97 5.22 15.72
C ALA A 153 30.11 4.19 15.57
N GLN A 154 30.92 4.23 14.51
CA GLN A 154 31.86 3.13 14.23
C GLN A 154 33.33 3.52 14.01
N THR A 155 33.76 4.73 14.40
CA THR A 155 35.20 5.06 14.35
C THR A 155 35.64 5.89 15.54
N THR A 156 35.31 5.48 16.75
CA THR A 156 36.10 5.88 17.92
C THR A 156 37.27 4.91 18.04
N SER A 157 38.40 5.32 17.46
CA SER A 157 39.71 4.79 17.82
C SER A 157 39.85 4.83 19.35
N PRO A 158 40.35 3.77 20.02
CA PRO A 158 40.48 3.71 21.48
C PRO A 158 41.47 4.73 22.08
N THR A 159 42.05 5.62 21.27
CA THR A 159 43.11 6.54 21.68
C THR A 159 42.70 8.01 21.75
N GLU A 160 41.46 8.38 21.38
CA GLU A 160 41.04 9.80 21.38
C GLU A 160 40.37 10.20 22.71
N PRO A 161 40.87 11.25 23.40
CA PRO A 161 40.26 11.73 24.63
C PRO A 161 38.86 12.27 24.37
N LEU A 162 37.91 11.84 25.19
CA LEU A 162 36.50 12.22 25.22
C LEU A 162 36.31 13.72 25.43
N ILE A 163 36.55 14.53 24.41
CA ILE A 163 36.02 15.90 24.36
C ILE A 163 34.58 15.77 23.89
N PRO A 164 33.59 16.36 24.58
CA PRO A 164 32.21 16.43 24.12
C PRO A 164 32.16 17.40 22.93
N SER A 165 32.63 16.94 21.78
CA SER A 165 32.42 17.61 20.50
C SER A 165 30.92 17.70 20.31
N GLY A 166 30.40 18.92 20.40
CA GLY A 166 28.98 19.23 20.40
C GLY A 166 28.24 18.34 19.41
N SER A 167 27.24 17.61 19.92
CA SER A 167 26.49 16.63 19.16
C SER A 167 26.20 17.23 17.78
N PRO A 168 26.68 16.64 16.68
CA PRO A 168 26.35 17.15 15.36
C PRO A 168 24.83 17.12 15.29
N ARG A 169 24.19 18.31 15.40
CA ARG A 169 22.75 18.44 15.23
C ARG A 169 22.49 17.81 13.88
N PRO A 170 21.84 16.64 13.79
CA PRO A 170 21.60 16.02 12.50
C PRO A 170 20.77 17.04 11.73
N SER A 171 21.34 17.59 10.64
CA SER A 171 20.67 18.62 9.86
C SER A 171 19.37 18.03 9.34
N THR A 172 18.28 18.29 10.05
CA THR A 172 16.93 17.76 9.83
C THR A 172 16.23 18.44 8.67
N GLY A 173 16.99 19.03 7.75
CA GLY A 173 16.47 19.42 6.45
C GLY A 173 16.12 18.15 5.71
N ASN A 174 14.87 17.69 5.84
CA ASN A 174 14.26 16.73 4.93
C ASN A 174 14.30 17.34 3.53
N LYS A 175 15.43 17.20 2.85
CA LYS A 175 15.55 17.58 1.45
C LYS A 175 14.62 16.65 0.69
N PHE A 176 13.57 17.20 0.10
CA PHE A 176 12.71 16.50 -0.84
C PHE A 176 13.59 15.81 -1.86
N GLY A 177 13.54 14.48 -1.88
CA GLY A 177 14.36 13.70 -2.81
C GLY A 177 13.65 13.60 -4.16
N ILE A 178 14.42 13.35 -5.22
CA ILE A 178 13.88 13.10 -6.57
C ILE A 178 12.77 12.04 -6.54
N SER A 179 12.90 11.00 -5.70
CA SER A 179 11.88 9.97 -5.57
C SER A 179 10.56 10.45 -4.97
N ASP A 180 10.55 11.48 -4.11
CA ASP A 180 9.30 12.05 -3.58
C ASP A 180 8.61 12.87 -4.67
N LEU A 181 9.40 13.65 -5.43
CA LEU A 181 8.90 14.42 -6.57
C LEU A 181 8.30 13.52 -7.64
N ILE A 182 8.91 12.36 -7.91
CA ILE A 182 8.36 11.35 -8.82
C ILE A 182 6.99 10.87 -8.34
N ILE A 183 6.85 10.48 -7.06
CA ILE A 183 5.57 10.01 -6.52
C ILE A 183 4.49 11.09 -6.61
N ILE A 184 4.83 12.33 -6.25
CA ILE A 184 3.90 13.48 -6.30
C ILE A 184 3.50 13.78 -7.75
N LEU A 185 4.47 13.80 -8.68
CA LEU A 185 4.22 14.04 -10.09
C LEU A 185 3.25 13.01 -10.68
N PHE A 186 3.50 11.72 -10.42
CA PHE A 186 2.60 10.66 -10.89
C PHE A 186 1.20 10.75 -10.28
N LEU A 187 1.07 11.18 -9.01
CA LEU A 187 -0.23 11.43 -8.40
C LEU A 187 -0.94 12.62 -9.07
N ILE A 188 -0.24 13.72 -9.34
CA ILE A 188 -0.82 14.89 -10.03
C ILE A 188 -1.27 14.51 -11.44
N VAL A 189 -0.40 13.84 -12.22
CA VAL A 189 -0.74 13.37 -13.57
C VAL A 189 -1.95 12.44 -13.53
N TYR A 190 -2.01 11.52 -12.55
CA TYR A 190 -3.17 10.67 -12.34
C TYR A 190 -4.46 11.46 -12.11
N LEU A 191 -4.44 12.41 -11.17
CA LEU A 191 -5.63 13.21 -10.83
C LEU A 191 -6.07 14.10 -12.00
N VAL A 192 -5.14 14.67 -12.75
CA VAL A 192 -5.45 15.49 -13.93
C VAL A 192 -6.07 14.64 -15.04
N ILE A 193 -5.48 13.50 -15.38
CA ILE A 193 -6.01 12.61 -16.41
C ILE A 193 -7.35 12.02 -15.98
N PHE A 194 -7.51 11.69 -14.70
CA PHE A 194 -8.78 11.25 -14.15
C PHE A 194 -9.86 12.35 -14.25
N LEU A 195 -9.53 13.61 -13.92
CA LEU A 195 -10.44 14.75 -14.09
C LEU A 195 -10.83 14.94 -15.56
N VAL A 196 -9.86 14.92 -16.48
CA VAL A 196 -10.15 15.03 -17.92
C VAL A 196 -11.03 13.88 -18.40
N TYR A 197 -10.78 12.66 -17.94
CA TYR A 197 -11.63 11.50 -18.24
C TYR A 197 -13.08 11.71 -17.75
N THR A 198 -13.28 12.29 -16.57
CA THR A 198 -14.64 12.59 -16.07
C THR A 198 -15.35 13.71 -16.81
N LEU A 199 -14.62 14.58 -17.54
CA LEU A 199 -15.18 15.69 -18.30
C LEU A 199 -15.36 15.36 -19.79
N VAL A 200 -14.53 14.47 -20.31
CA VAL A 200 -14.47 14.13 -21.73
C VAL A 200 -14.77 12.65 -21.87
N ASP A 201 -16.04 12.35 -22.09
CA ASP A 201 -16.46 10.99 -22.43
C ASP A 201 -15.82 10.56 -23.75
N GLY A 202 -14.94 9.57 -23.67
CA GLY A 202 -14.21 9.10 -24.82
C GLY A 202 -13.39 7.86 -24.54
N ARG A 203 -13.41 6.91 -25.50
CA ARG A 203 -12.60 5.69 -25.47
C ARG A 203 -11.11 5.97 -25.24
N ASN A 204 -10.57 6.97 -25.95
CA ASN A 204 -9.17 7.33 -25.85
C ASN A 204 -8.83 7.83 -24.44
N MET A 205 -9.76 8.54 -23.79
CA MET A 205 -9.59 9.01 -22.41
C MET A 205 -9.64 7.85 -21.41
N TYR A 206 -10.54 6.88 -21.59
CA TYR A 206 -10.56 5.67 -20.76
C TYR A 206 -9.25 4.87 -20.85
N ILE A 207 -8.70 4.71 -22.07
CA ILE A 207 -7.43 4.02 -22.28
C ILE A 207 -6.29 4.81 -21.63
N ALA A 208 -6.22 6.13 -21.84
CA ALA A 208 -5.23 7.00 -21.21
C ALA A 208 -5.29 6.90 -19.68
N PHE A 209 -6.49 6.98 -19.11
CA PHE A 209 -6.72 6.80 -17.68
C PHE A 209 -6.22 5.44 -17.18
N THR A 210 -6.61 4.35 -17.85
CA THR A 210 -6.21 2.98 -17.46
C THR A 210 -4.69 2.81 -17.50
N VAL A 211 -4.02 3.38 -18.50
CA VAL A 211 -2.56 3.37 -18.62
C VAL A 211 -1.92 4.14 -17.47
N VAL A 212 -2.39 5.36 -17.18
CA VAL A 212 -1.84 6.20 -16.11
C VAL A 212 -2.08 5.55 -14.74
N TYR A 213 -3.27 4.98 -14.51
CA TYR A 213 -3.59 4.19 -13.32
C TYR A 213 -2.60 3.04 -13.16
N ALA A 214 -2.37 2.26 -14.21
CA ALA A 214 -1.47 1.11 -14.16
C ALA A 214 -0.02 1.52 -13.90
N VAL A 215 0.44 2.60 -14.53
CA VAL A 215 1.78 3.17 -14.29
C VAL A 215 1.91 3.63 -12.85
N GLN A 216 0.95 4.39 -12.32
CA GLN A 216 0.97 4.87 -10.93
C GLN A 216 1.00 3.69 -9.94
N ARG A 217 0.16 2.67 -10.15
CA ARG A 217 0.12 1.46 -9.33
C ARG A 217 1.43 0.68 -9.39
N SER A 218 2.09 0.64 -10.54
CA SER A 218 3.38 -0.04 -10.72
C SER A 218 4.54 0.60 -9.93
N LEU A 219 4.38 1.83 -9.44
CA LEU A 219 5.37 2.45 -8.57
C LEU A 219 5.53 1.69 -7.25
N VAL A 220 4.45 1.11 -6.69
CA VAL A 220 4.51 0.36 -5.43
C VAL A 220 5.49 -0.83 -5.55
N PRO A 221 5.31 -1.81 -6.46
CA PRO A 221 6.26 -2.92 -6.60
C PRO A 221 7.66 -2.44 -7.02
N LEU A 222 7.79 -1.35 -7.79
CA LEU A 222 9.09 -0.75 -8.10
C LEU A 222 9.82 -0.27 -6.84
N PHE A 223 9.15 0.48 -5.96
CA PHE A 223 9.75 0.93 -4.70
C PHE A 223 10.03 -0.22 -3.74
N ILE A 224 9.20 -1.26 -3.72
CA ILE A 224 9.50 -2.50 -2.97
C ILE A 224 10.77 -3.16 -3.51
N LEU A 225 10.91 -3.28 -4.84
CA LEU A 225 12.10 -3.84 -5.46
C LEU A 225 13.35 -3.03 -5.09
N LEU A 226 13.29 -1.70 -5.18
CA LEU A 226 14.39 -0.81 -4.76
C LEU A 226 14.74 -0.98 -3.28
N LEU A 227 13.74 -1.21 -2.42
CA LEU A 227 13.94 -1.49 -1.01
C LEU A 227 14.67 -2.83 -0.79
N ILE A 228 14.27 -3.89 -1.51
CA ILE A 228 14.87 -5.22 -1.42
C ILE A 228 16.33 -5.22 -1.91
N LEU A 229 16.57 -4.55 -3.04
CA LEU A 229 17.89 -4.44 -3.68
C LEU A 229 18.89 -3.58 -2.91
N THR A 230 18.44 -2.83 -1.88
CA THR A 230 19.36 -2.07 -1.04
C THR A 230 20.30 -3.06 -0.32
N PRO A 231 21.63 -2.96 -0.54
CA PRO A 231 22.60 -3.96 -0.09
C PRO A 231 22.59 -4.10 1.43
N SER A 232 22.79 -5.34 1.91
CA SER A 232 22.67 -5.71 3.33
C SER A 232 23.95 -5.44 4.15
N SER A 233 24.96 -4.78 3.56
CA SER A 233 26.33 -4.75 4.09
C SER A 233 26.53 -3.90 5.35
N GLN A 234 25.51 -3.17 5.81
CA GLN A 234 25.49 -2.52 7.11
C GLN A 234 24.53 -3.24 8.05
N GLU A 235 24.91 -3.43 9.32
CA GLU A 235 24.08 -4.02 10.40
C GLU A 235 22.70 -3.35 10.54
N ARG A 236 22.53 -2.12 10.01
CA ARG A 236 21.28 -1.35 10.05
C ARG A 236 20.31 -1.64 8.90
N THR A 237 20.67 -2.49 7.95
CA THR A 237 19.86 -2.84 6.78
C THR A 237 18.60 -3.64 7.14
N ILE A 238 17.72 -3.84 6.15
CA ILE A 238 16.44 -4.52 6.34
C ILE A 238 16.70 -6.02 6.54
N SER A 239 16.12 -6.58 7.60
CA SER A 239 16.27 -8.01 7.91
C SER A 239 15.82 -8.88 6.73
N ILE A 240 16.51 -10.00 6.52
CA ILE A 240 16.17 -11.00 5.49
C ILE A 240 14.68 -11.40 5.59
N LYS A 241 14.17 -11.57 6.82
CA LYS A 241 12.76 -11.88 7.08
C LYS A 241 11.84 -10.77 6.57
N SER A 242 12.16 -9.51 6.84
CA SER A 242 11.40 -8.36 6.37
C SER A 242 11.47 -8.22 4.85
N LYS A 243 12.63 -8.48 4.23
CA LYS A 243 12.76 -8.54 2.76
C LYS A 243 11.89 -9.64 2.14
N ALA A 244 11.82 -10.81 2.76
CA ALA A 244 10.95 -11.90 2.33
C ALA A 244 9.47 -11.49 2.42
N PHE A 245 9.03 -10.91 3.55
CA PHE A 245 7.65 -10.44 3.69
C PHE A 245 7.27 -9.40 2.65
N ILE A 246 8.09 -8.35 2.45
CA ILE A 246 7.76 -7.31 1.48
C ILE A 246 7.87 -7.81 0.03
N GLY A 247 8.78 -8.75 -0.26
CA GLY A 247 8.89 -9.40 -1.56
C GLY A 247 7.65 -10.22 -1.91
N VAL A 248 7.18 -11.06 -0.97
CA VAL A 248 5.94 -11.81 -1.13
C VAL A 248 4.74 -10.86 -1.24
N ALA A 249 4.70 -9.78 -0.45
CA ALA A 249 3.67 -8.77 -0.56
C ALA A 249 3.63 -8.14 -1.97
N ALA A 250 4.78 -7.83 -2.56
CA ALA A 250 4.87 -7.28 -3.92
C ALA A 250 4.36 -8.26 -4.98
N LEU A 251 4.67 -9.56 -4.86
CA LEU A 251 4.18 -10.59 -5.78
C LEU A 251 2.64 -10.63 -5.78
N PHE A 252 2.03 -10.68 -4.59
CA PHE A 252 0.58 -10.60 -4.45
C PHE A 252 0.01 -9.22 -4.79
N HIS A 253 0.85 -8.18 -4.85
CA HIS A 253 0.46 -6.84 -5.28
C HIS A 253 0.40 -6.69 -6.81
N LEU A 254 1.03 -7.56 -7.59
CA LEU A 254 1.09 -7.42 -9.05
C LEU A 254 -0.28 -7.47 -9.73
N PRO A 255 -1.23 -8.34 -9.33
CA PRO A 255 -2.59 -8.30 -9.86
C PRO A 255 -3.28 -6.95 -9.62
N LEU A 256 -2.89 -6.18 -8.59
CA LEU A 256 -3.43 -4.84 -8.32
C LEU A 256 -2.97 -3.76 -9.30
N ALA A 257 -2.00 -4.06 -10.17
CA ALA A 257 -1.52 -3.11 -11.16
C ALA A 257 -2.61 -2.73 -12.17
N LEU A 258 -3.63 -3.57 -12.34
CA LEU A 258 -4.77 -3.29 -13.21
C LEU A 258 -6.05 -3.13 -12.38
N PRO A 259 -7.00 -2.28 -12.82
CA PRO A 259 -8.31 -2.21 -12.20
C PRO A 259 -9.01 -3.56 -12.21
N VAL A 260 -9.82 -3.85 -11.18
CA VAL A 260 -10.60 -5.10 -11.08
C VAL A 260 -11.48 -5.30 -12.33
N VAL A 261 -12.04 -4.20 -12.86
CA VAL A 261 -12.85 -4.20 -14.10
C VAL A 261 -12.06 -4.76 -15.30
N VAL A 262 -10.76 -4.51 -15.38
CA VAL A 262 -9.94 -5.07 -16.47
C VAL A 262 -9.80 -6.59 -16.30
N TRP A 263 -9.72 -7.08 -15.07
CA TRP A 263 -9.63 -8.51 -14.80
C TRP A 263 -10.94 -9.27 -15.05
N THR A 264 -12.08 -8.68 -14.74
CA THR A 264 -13.38 -9.30 -15.03
C THR A 264 -13.58 -9.52 -16.53
N TYR A 265 -12.99 -8.68 -17.38
CA TYR A 265 -12.94 -8.91 -18.82
C TYR A 265 -12.15 -10.16 -19.21
N PHE A 266 -10.99 -10.39 -18.60
CA PHE A 266 -10.12 -11.52 -18.92
C PHE A 266 -10.61 -12.85 -18.35
N ILE A 267 -11.23 -12.81 -17.17
CA ILE A 267 -11.66 -14.01 -16.44
C ILE A 267 -13.11 -14.41 -16.84
N ARG A 268 -13.65 -13.76 -17.89
CA ARG A 268 -15.01 -13.91 -18.42
C ARG A 268 -15.60 -15.30 -18.19
N GLY A 269 -16.71 -15.31 -17.46
CA GLY A 269 -17.68 -16.39 -17.47
C GLY A 269 -17.30 -17.70 -16.77
N SER A 270 -16.19 -17.74 -16.03
CA SER A 270 -15.71 -18.97 -15.42
C SER A 270 -15.97 -18.96 -13.90
N CYS A 271 -16.98 -19.69 -13.45
CA CYS A 271 -17.06 -20.07 -12.03
C CYS A 271 -15.98 -21.10 -11.78
N ILE A 272 -14.83 -20.65 -11.30
CA ILE A 272 -13.65 -21.50 -11.08
C ILE A 272 -13.97 -22.56 -10.03
N ILE A 273 -14.80 -22.20 -9.04
CA ILE A 273 -15.32 -23.07 -8.00
C ILE A 273 -16.82 -22.77 -7.88
N TRP A 274 -17.64 -23.76 -7.53
CA TRP A 274 -19.10 -23.64 -7.36
C TRP A 274 -19.56 -22.49 -6.42
N ILE A 275 -18.64 -21.94 -5.61
CA ILE A 275 -18.91 -20.93 -4.57
C ILE A 275 -18.19 -19.60 -4.85
N ALA A 276 -17.20 -19.56 -5.75
CA ALA A 276 -16.33 -18.40 -5.94
C ALA A 276 -16.29 -17.94 -7.41
N ASN A 277 -16.60 -16.67 -7.63
CA ASN A 277 -16.42 -16.03 -8.92
C ASN A 277 -14.92 -15.76 -9.16
N GLY A 278 -14.50 -15.67 -10.42
CA GLY A 278 -13.14 -15.27 -10.77
C GLY A 278 -12.71 -13.94 -10.14
N THR A 279 -13.67 -13.03 -9.91
CA THR A 279 -13.44 -11.78 -9.16
C THR A 279 -12.97 -12.03 -7.72
N ASP A 280 -13.51 -13.04 -7.04
CA ASP A 280 -13.12 -13.41 -5.67
C ASP A 280 -11.66 -13.87 -5.63
N LEU A 281 -11.25 -14.63 -6.64
CA LEU A 281 -9.86 -15.08 -6.79
C LEU A 281 -8.89 -13.91 -6.97
N MET A 282 -9.34 -12.78 -7.53
CA MET A 282 -8.50 -11.59 -7.69
C MET A 282 -8.41 -10.74 -6.42
N ILE A 283 -9.42 -10.79 -5.55
CA ILE A 283 -9.43 -10.09 -4.27
C ILE A 283 -8.60 -10.84 -3.21
N LEU A 284 -8.53 -12.17 -3.26
CA LEU A 284 -7.73 -12.96 -2.30
C LEU A 284 -6.24 -12.54 -2.24
N PRO A 285 -5.53 -12.36 -3.38
CA PRO A 285 -4.19 -11.76 -3.40
C PRO A 285 -4.11 -10.40 -2.69
N TYR A 286 -5.17 -9.59 -2.68
CA TYR A 286 -5.16 -8.30 -1.97
C TYR A 286 -5.01 -8.53 -0.47
N ILE A 287 -5.81 -9.44 0.09
CA ILE A 287 -5.77 -9.79 1.52
C ILE A 287 -4.37 -10.27 1.88
N LEU A 288 -3.79 -11.17 1.08
CA LEU A 288 -2.44 -11.67 1.29
C LEU A 288 -1.39 -10.56 1.19
N SER A 289 -1.45 -9.69 0.18
CA SER A 289 -0.53 -8.56 0.00
C SER A 289 -0.53 -7.66 1.24
N TYR A 290 -1.70 -7.24 1.73
CA TYR A 290 -1.80 -6.39 2.93
C TYR A 290 -1.39 -7.10 4.22
N LEU A 291 -1.63 -8.41 4.34
CA LEU A 291 -1.13 -9.22 5.45
C LEU A 291 0.40 -9.24 5.47
N PHE A 292 1.05 -9.49 4.33
CA PHE A 292 2.50 -9.53 4.25
C PHE A 292 3.14 -8.14 4.43
N LEU A 293 2.50 -7.06 3.95
CA LEU A 293 2.91 -5.69 4.27
C LEU A 293 2.83 -5.42 5.79
N PHE A 294 1.83 -5.95 6.47
CA PHE A 294 1.67 -5.77 7.92
C PHE A 294 2.74 -6.55 8.68
N LEU A 295 3.03 -7.79 8.26
CA LEU A 295 4.13 -8.59 8.81
C LEU A 295 5.49 -7.92 8.60
N PHE A 296 5.70 -7.27 7.46
CA PHE A 296 6.87 -6.43 7.21
C PHE A 296 6.99 -5.29 8.24
N ILE A 297 5.92 -4.49 8.42
CA ILE A 297 5.91 -3.38 9.40
C ILE A 297 6.16 -3.90 10.81
N ARG A 298 5.51 -4.99 11.22
CA ARG A 298 5.70 -5.62 12.53
C ARG A 298 7.15 -6.05 12.73
N SER A 299 7.75 -6.69 11.73
CA SER A 299 9.14 -7.15 11.80
C SER A 299 10.11 -5.97 11.92
N GLU A 300 9.90 -4.90 11.17
CA GLU A 300 10.75 -3.70 11.25
C GLU A 300 10.52 -2.93 12.56
N TYR A 301 9.29 -2.92 13.10
CA TYR A 301 9.00 -2.33 14.40
C TYR A 301 9.77 -3.02 15.53
N ILE A 302 9.73 -4.36 15.61
CA ILE A 302 10.44 -5.11 16.65
C ILE A 302 11.94 -4.81 16.61
N ARG A 303 12.52 -4.81 15.40
CA ARG A 303 13.94 -4.48 15.23
C ARG A 303 14.27 -3.04 15.63
N ASN A 304 13.45 -2.07 15.21
CA ASN A 304 13.64 -0.67 15.60
C ASN A 304 13.48 -0.46 17.10
N MET A 305 12.61 -1.24 17.76
CA MET A 305 12.41 -1.20 19.20
C MET A 305 13.66 -1.67 19.95
N GLU A 306 14.24 -2.79 19.53
CA GLU A 306 15.51 -3.31 20.10
C GLU A 306 16.62 -2.26 19.97
N GLN A 307 16.78 -1.67 18.77
CA GLN A 307 17.79 -0.64 18.53
C GLN A 307 17.55 0.62 19.39
N CYS A 308 16.30 1.07 19.52
CA CYS A 308 15.96 2.22 20.35
C CYS A 308 16.27 1.98 21.84
N ILE A 309 16.05 0.76 22.33
CA ILE A 309 16.38 0.39 23.71
C ILE A 309 17.89 0.43 23.90
N TRP A 310 18.66 -0.18 22.99
CA TRP A 310 20.13 -0.15 23.02
C TRP A 310 20.67 1.28 23.02
N ASP A 311 20.25 2.11 22.06
CA ASP A 311 20.69 3.51 21.96
C ASP A 311 20.36 4.29 23.24
N THR A 312 19.19 4.05 23.85
CA THR A 312 18.79 4.70 25.10
C THR A 312 19.64 4.24 26.28
N VAL A 313 19.93 2.95 26.40
CA VAL A 313 20.77 2.40 27.47
C VAL A 313 22.19 2.94 27.36
N THR A 314 22.78 2.94 26.16
CA THR A 314 24.11 3.50 25.92
C THR A 314 24.15 5.00 26.24
N GLN A 315 23.15 5.77 25.80
CA GLN A 315 23.07 7.18 26.13
C GLN A 315 22.95 7.43 27.65
N ILE A 316 22.24 6.58 28.38
CA ILE A 316 22.17 6.67 29.85
C ILE A 316 23.53 6.36 30.46
N GLN A 317 24.20 5.29 30.03
CA GLN A 317 25.52 4.90 30.52
C GLN A 317 26.58 5.98 30.27
N ASP A 318 26.59 6.57 29.07
CA ASP A 318 27.56 7.60 28.68
C ASP A 318 27.32 8.94 29.42
N ASN A 319 26.06 9.26 29.74
CA ASN A 319 25.73 10.48 30.49
C ASN A 319 25.79 10.30 32.01
N PHE A 320 25.77 9.05 32.51
CA PHE A 320 25.97 8.77 33.93
C PHE A 320 27.46 8.91 34.26
N ASP A 321 27.85 10.12 34.65
CA ASP A 321 29.18 10.39 35.17
C ASP A 321 29.33 9.80 36.58
N PHE A 322 29.78 8.54 36.65
CA PHE A 322 30.04 7.82 37.91
C PHE A 322 31.05 8.54 38.82
N ARG A 323 31.84 9.49 38.29
CA ARG A 323 32.83 10.27 39.06
C ARG A 323 32.18 11.28 40.01
N LYS A 324 30.89 11.60 39.83
CA LYS A 324 30.16 12.52 40.73
C LYS A 324 29.68 11.87 42.02
N PHE A 325 29.90 10.56 42.19
CA PHE A 325 29.42 9.79 43.34
C PHE A 325 30.54 9.20 44.23
N THR A 326 31.81 9.60 44.00
CA THR A 326 32.96 9.31 44.88
C THR A 326 33.36 10.54 45.65
#